data_AF-A0A6C1PEG5-F1
#
_entry.id   AF-A0A6C1PEG5-F1
#
_cell.length_a   1.000
_cell.length_b   1.000
_cell.length_c   1.000
_cell.angle_alpha   90.00
_cell.angle_beta   90.00
_cell.angle_gamma   90.00
#
_symmetry.space_group_name_H-M   'P 1'
#
loop_
_entity.id
_entity.type
_entity.pdbx_description
1 polymer ?
#
loop_
_entity_poly.entity_id
_entity_poly.type
_entity_poly.pdbx_seq_one_letter_code
_entity_poly.pdbx_strand_id
1 'polypeptide(L)'
;MQLLHSMATIWQRLASKTGKRDGERLPEILPVVLYHGAKRWNAPLQFAELIAGGTDSSYIPHYRPIFLNLTKIPDDQITGSLRTVLGLVALKHSRLPLEPAATDLLTDLLHRGEADPAVRHLARVVQQVYFIVKSADEVKRLMVAASRLGYHEVEGGYMTYAQELLAEGRNEGLKQGLEQGLEQGSLQRSREVLIRLVNRKFGLTDAERERIMACEDQSALDAALDEILDAGSKAQVLARLS
;
A
#
# COMPACT_ATOMS: atom_id res chain seq x y z
N MET A 1 -15.22 -4.06 9.64
CA MET A 1 -15.82 -4.69 8.44
C MET A 1 -15.10 -5.96 7.97
N GLN A 2 -13.77 -5.96 7.81
CA GLN A 2 -13.04 -7.12 7.26
C GLN A 2 -13.29 -8.46 8.00
N LEU A 3 -13.34 -8.45 9.33
CA LEU A 3 -13.49 -9.68 10.11
C LEU A 3 -14.86 -10.37 9.91
N LEU A 4 -15.96 -9.60 9.95
CA LEU A 4 -17.30 -10.12 9.68
C LEU A 4 -17.41 -10.65 8.24
N HIS A 5 -16.83 -9.92 7.29
CA HIS A 5 -16.74 -10.36 5.91
C HIS A 5 -16.01 -11.71 5.80
N SER A 6 -14.84 -11.86 6.44
CA SER A 6 -14.11 -13.13 6.45
C SER A 6 -14.93 -14.29 7.03
N MET A 7 -15.63 -14.07 8.16
CA MET A 7 -16.50 -15.09 8.75
C MET A 7 -17.61 -15.52 7.78
N ALA A 8 -18.30 -14.55 7.18
CA ALA A 8 -19.35 -14.82 6.20
C ALA A 8 -18.81 -15.58 4.98
N THR A 9 -17.65 -15.18 4.45
CA THR A 9 -16.99 -15.87 3.33
C THR A 9 -16.58 -17.29 3.69
N ILE A 10 -16.08 -17.54 4.90
CA ILE A 10 -15.73 -18.89 5.35
C ILE A 10 -16.99 -19.76 5.40
N TRP A 11 -18.08 -19.27 6.00
CA TRP A 11 -19.34 -20.00 6.04
C TRP A 11 -19.90 -20.29 4.65
N GLN A 12 -19.89 -19.30 3.73
CA GLN A 12 -20.31 -19.49 2.35
C GLN A 12 -19.50 -20.59 1.66
N ARG A 13 -18.16 -20.54 1.77
CA ARG A 13 -17.28 -21.56 1.17
C ARG A 13 -17.53 -22.95 1.75
N LEU A 14 -17.76 -23.05 3.05
CA LEU A 14 -18.05 -24.32 3.71
C LEU A 14 -19.40 -24.88 3.25
N ALA A 15 -20.44 -24.04 3.17
CA ALA A 15 -21.74 -24.43 2.66
C ALA A 15 -21.68 -24.95 1.22
N SER A 16 -20.94 -24.25 0.34
CA SER A 16 -20.77 -24.66 -1.06
C SER A 16 -19.98 -25.97 -1.22
N LYS A 17 -18.96 -26.22 -0.39
CA LYS A 17 -18.12 -27.43 -0.49
C LYS A 17 -18.77 -28.69 0.08
N THR A 18 -19.59 -28.55 1.12
CA THR A 18 -20.16 -29.70 1.82
C THR A 18 -21.54 -30.09 1.32
N GLY A 19 -22.11 -29.34 0.36
CA GLY A 19 -23.46 -29.59 -0.15
C GLY A 19 -24.53 -29.49 0.95
N LYS A 20 -24.29 -28.63 1.96
CA LYS A 20 -25.16 -28.49 3.13
C LYS A 20 -26.60 -28.31 2.69
N ARG A 21 -27.50 -29.12 3.25
CA ARG A 21 -28.94 -28.99 3.07
C ARG A 21 -29.45 -27.82 3.91
N ASP A 22 -30.60 -27.26 3.51
CA ASP A 22 -31.33 -26.31 4.34
C ASP A 22 -31.53 -26.87 5.75
N GLY A 23 -31.22 -26.06 6.77
CA GLY A 23 -31.37 -26.39 8.18
C GLY A 23 -30.11 -26.89 8.91
N GLU A 24 -28.99 -27.14 8.22
CA GLU A 24 -27.73 -27.47 8.89
C GLU A 24 -27.08 -26.25 9.55
N ARG A 25 -26.72 -26.37 10.84
CA ARG A 25 -26.06 -25.29 11.58
C ARG A 25 -24.68 -24.96 10.98
N LEU A 26 -24.33 -23.68 10.95
CA LEU A 26 -22.99 -23.23 10.57
C LEU A 26 -21.99 -23.58 11.68
N PRO A 27 -20.76 -23.99 11.34
CA PRO A 27 -19.73 -24.26 12.34
C PRO A 27 -19.31 -22.97 13.03
N GLU A 28 -18.91 -23.08 14.29
CA GLU A 28 -18.32 -21.97 15.04
C GLU A 28 -17.02 -21.50 14.37
N ILE A 29 -16.84 -20.18 14.30
CA ILE A 29 -15.59 -19.56 13.84
C ILE A 29 -15.05 -18.76 15.03
N LEU A 30 -13.79 -19.00 15.38
CA LEU A 30 -13.07 -18.22 16.38
C LEU A 30 -12.31 -17.08 15.70
N PRO A 31 -12.78 -15.83 15.78
CA PRO A 31 -12.07 -14.70 15.17
C PRO A 31 -10.83 -14.33 15.98
N VAL A 32 -9.68 -14.25 15.32
CA VAL A 32 -8.40 -13.81 15.90
C VAL A 32 -7.88 -12.59 15.16
N VAL A 33 -7.45 -11.57 15.90
CA VAL A 33 -6.80 -10.38 15.37
C VAL A 33 -5.38 -10.32 15.93
N LEU A 34 -4.41 -10.45 15.02
CA LEU A 34 -2.99 -10.29 15.33
C LEU A 34 -2.55 -8.88 14.96
N TYR A 35 -2.42 -8.00 15.95
CA TYR A 35 -2.05 -6.61 15.78
C TYR A 35 -0.54 -6.38 15.87
N HIS A 36 0.02 -5.73 14.86
CA HIS A 36 1.46 -5.42 14.74
C HIS A 36 1.70 -3.99 14.19
N GLY A 37 0.74 -3.09 14.37
CA GLY A 37 0.83 -1.71 13.88
C GLY A 37 1.66 -0.81 14.80
N ALA A 38 2.33 0.19 14.23
CA ALA A 38 3.15 1.16 14.97
C ALA A 38 2.33 2.09 15.88
N LYS A 39 1.08 2.39 15.49
CA LYS A 39 0.19 3.26 16.27
C LYS A 39 -0.43 2.49 17.44
N ARG A 40 -0.95 3.21 18.44
CA ARG A 40 -1.79 2.57 19.47
C ARG A 40 -3.11 2.16 18.83
N TRP A 41 -3.55 0.92 19.11
CA TRP A 41 -4.89 0.48 18.73
C TRP A 41 -5.96 1.30 19.48
N ASN A 42 -6.89 1.88 18.74
CA ASN A 42 -7.95 2.74 19.27
C ASN A 42 -9.36 2.34 18.80
N ALA A 43 -9.49 1.27 18.01
CA ALA A 43 -10.78 0.79 17.55
C ALA A 43 -11.44 -0.13 18.61
N PRO A 44 -12.78 -0.12 18.73
CA PRO A 44 -13.51 -1.11 19.51
C PRO A 44 -13.17 -2.55 19.12
N LEU A 45 -13.12 -3.44 20.11
CA LEU A 45 -12.98 -4.89 19.88
C LEU A 45 -14.35 -5.59 19.76
N GLN A 46 -15.38 -5.04 20.39
CA GLN A 46 -16.73 -5.55 20.22
C GLN A 46 -17.28 -5.06 18.87
N PHE A 47 -17.77 -5.98 18.03
CA PHE A 47 -18.27 -5.60 16.70
C PHE A 47 -19.41 -4.58 16.77
N ALA A 48 -20.34 -4.76 17.72
CA ALA A 48 -21.50 -3.88 17.88
C ALA A 48 -21.11 -2.40 18.13
N GLU A 49 -19.98 -2.15 18.78
CA GLU A 49 -19.45 -0.80 19.04
C GLU A 49 -18.90 -0.11 17.77
N LEU A 50 -18.75 -0.85 16.65
CA LEU A 50 -18.35 -0.28 15.36
C LEU A 50 -19.54 0.30 14.57
N ILE A 51 -20.77 0.06 15.01
CA ILE A 51 -21.99 0.51 14.32
C ILE A 51 -22.49 1.80 14.97
N ALA A 52 -22.69 2.84 14.15
CA ALA A 52 -23.23 4.11 14.63
C ALA A 52 -24.63 3.93 15.23
N GLY A 53 -24.86 4.56 16.40
CA GLY A 53 -26.13 4.45 17.13
C GLY A 53 -26.29 3.17 17.95
N GLY A 54 -25.21 2.40 18.15
CA GLY A 54 -25.24 1.10 18.80
C GLY A 54 -25.99 1.09 20.14
N THR A 55 -26.92 0.16 20.30
CA THR A 55 -27.07 -0.68 21.50
C THR A 55 -28.10 -1.78 21.27
N ASP A 56 -27.77 -2.96 21.82
CA ASP A 56 -28.58 -4.17 22.07
C ASP A 56 -29.70 -4.52 21.08
N SER A 57 -29.39 -4.40 19.79
CA SER A 57 -30.29 -4.86 18.76
C SER A 57 -30.04 -6.32 18.41
N SER A 58 -31.12 -7.09 18.28
CA SER A 58 -31.11 -8.49 17.86
C SER A 58 -30.57 -8.71 16.43
N TYR A 59 -30.47 -7.67 15.60
CA TYR A 59 -29.93 -7.76 14.24
C TYR A 59 -28.45 -7.38 14.13
N ILE A 60 -27.80 -6.95 15.23
CA ILE A 60 -26.38 -6.62 15.24
C ILE A 60 -25.57 -7.84 15.74
N PRO A 61 -24.53 -8.29 15.01
CA PRO A 61 -23.66 -9.34 15.50
C PRO A 61 -22.92 -8.95 16.78
N HIS A 62 -23.03 -9.79 17.81
CA HIS A 62 -22.33 -9.61 19.08
C HIS A 62 -21.18 -10.61 19.19
N TYR A 63 -19.99 -10.20 18.78
CA TYR A 63 -18.79 -11.00 18.95
C TYR A 63 -17.57 -10.12 19.25
N ARG A 64 -16.60 -10.72 19.94
CA ARG A 64 -15.32 -10.12 20.28
C ARG A 64 -14.19 -11.06 19.83
N PRO A 65 -13.25 -10.58 18.99
CA PRO A 65 -12.11 -11.39 18.59
C PRO A 65 -11.14 -11.60 19.74
N ILE A 66 -10.41 -12.70 19.69
CA ILE A 66 -9.16 -12.83 20.43
C ILE A 66 -8.20 -11.79 19.84
N PHE A 67 -7.82 -10.81 20.64
CA PHE A 67 -6.94 -9.74 20.23
C PHE A 67 -5.53 -9.95 20.79
N LEU A 68 -4.58 -10.20 19.90
CA LEU A 68 -3.17 -10.40 20.23
C LEU A 68 -2.37 -9.22 19.71
N ASN A 69 -1.81 -8.42 20.62
CA ASN A 69 -0.97 -7.30 20.26
C ASN A 69 0.51 -7.67 20.35
N LEU A 70 1.13 -7.98 19.20
CA LEU A 70 2.55 -8.36 19.11
C LEU A 70 3.49 -7.27 19.64
N THR A 71 3.13 -5.99 19.51
CA THR A 71 3.96 -4.88 20.01
C THR A 71 4.09 -4.85 21.53
N LYS A 72 3.24 -5.59 22.25
CA LYS A 72 3.25 -5.70 23.71
C LYS A 72 3.88 -6.98 24.22
N ILE A 73 4.19 -7.92 23.34
CA ILE A 73 4.81 -9.21 23.70
C ILE A 73 6.33 -9.04 23.61
N PRO A 74 7.10 -9.24 24.70
CA PRO A 74 8.55 -9.26 24.65
C PRO A 74 9.09 -10.28 23.65
N ASP A 75 10.22 -9.98 22.99
CA ASP A 75 10.75 -10.84 21.91
C ASP A 75 11.13 -12.24 22.40
N ASP A 76 11.61 -12.36 23.63
CA ASP A 76 11.98 -13.62 24.29
C ASP A 76 10.76 -14.49 24.67
N GLN A 77 9.56 -13.91 24.70
CA GLN A 77 8.30 -14.64 24.95
C GLN A 77 7.67 -15.17 23.65
N ILE A 78 8.17 -14.77 22.48
CA ILE A 78 7.73 -15.32 21.20
C ILE A 78 8.45 -16.65 20.98
N THR A 79 7.77 -17.75 21.29
CA THR A 79 8.32 -19.12 21.26
C THR A 79 7.58 -20.01 20.26
N GLY A 80 8.22 -21.13 19.87
CA GLY A 80 7.64 -22.12 18.96
C GLY A 80 8.64 -22.62 17.92
N SER A 81 8.12 -23.10 16.79
CA SER A 81 8.96 -23.51 15.66
C SER A 81 9.76 -22.33 15.10
N LEU A 82 10.90 -22.60 14.46
CA LEU A 82 11.71 -21.55 13.79
C LEU A 82 10.86 -20.70 12.84
N ARG A 83 9.97 -21.34 12.05
CA ARG A 83 9.03 -20.66 11.16
C ARG A 83 8.11 -19.69 11.91
N THR A 84 7.56 -20.13 13.05
CA THR A 84 6.65 -19.34 13.88
C THR A 84 7.36 -18.14 14.46
N VAL A 85 8.53 -18.36 15.09
CA VAL A 85 9.30 -17.30 15.73
C VAL A 85 9.78 -16.29 14.69
N LEU A 86 10.37 -16.75 13.58
CA LEU A 86 10.78 -15.88 12.47
C LEU A 86 9.61 -15.05 11.95
N GLY A 87 8.47 -15.70 11.65
CA GLY A 87 7.30 -15.01 11.11
C GLY A 87 6.74 -13.95 12.05
N LEU A 88 6.59 -14.25 13.35
CA LEU A 88 6.00 -13.33 14.32
C LEU A 88 6.96 -12.20 14.70
N VAL A 89 8.25 -12.48 14.87
CA VAL A 89 9.28 -11.45 15.14
C VAL A 89 9.41 -10.53 13.93
N ALA A 90 9.46 -11.08 12.72
CA ALA A 90 9.49 -10.29 11.49
C ALA A 90 8.23 -9.42 11.34
N LEU A 91 7.04 -9.97 11.62
CA LEU A 91 5.81 -9.21 11.54
C LEU A 91 5.77 -8.07 12.55
N LYS A 92 6.17 -8.34 13.80
CA LYS A 92 6.25 -7.35 14.89
C LYS A 92 7.16 -6.19 14.52
N HIS A 93 8.37 -6.50 14.04
CA HIS A 93 9.40 -5.50 13.76
C HIS A 93 9.30 -4.90 12.36
N SER A 94 8.41 -5.37 11.49
CA SER A 94 8.21 -4.78 10.15
C SER A 94 7.81 -3.31 10.19
N ARG A 95 7.02 -2.90 11.20
CA ARG A 95 6.49 -1.53 11.36
C ARG A 95 7.14 -0.74 12.49
N LEU A 96 8.00 -1.35 13.29
CA LEU A 96 8.71 -0.73 14.41
C LEU A 96 10.17 -0.48 14.06
N PRO A 97 10.85 0.52 14.66
CA PRO A 97 12.28 0.69 14.48
C PRO A 97 13.06 -0.57 14.87
N LEU A 98 14.03 -0.96 14.05
CA LEU A 98 14.96 -2.03 14.37
C LEU A 98 16.03 -1.53 15.33
N GLU A 99 15.76 -1.73 16.62
CA GLU A 99 16.73 -1.57 17.70
C GLU A 99 17.82 -2.66 17.65
N PRO A 100 18.98 -2.45 18.29
CA PRO A 100 20.11 -3.39 18.23
C PRO A 100 19.74 -4.84 18.59
N ALA A 101 19.04 -5.06 19.70
CA ALA A 101 18.65 -6.41 20.14
C ALA A 101 17.71 -7.10 19.14
N ALA A 102 16.76 -6.36 18.56
CA ALA A 102 15.85 -6.88 17.55
C ALA A 102 16.58 -7.18 16.22
N THR A 103 17.60 -6.37 15.89
CA THR A 103 18.46 -6.57 14.72
C THR A 103 19.25 -7.87 14.86
N ASP A 104 19.87 -8.11 16.02
CA ASP A 104 20.64 -9.32 16.28
C ASP A 104 19.75 -10.56 16.24
N LEU A 105 18.60 -10.50 16.91
CA LEU A 105 17.62 -11.59 16.92
C LEU A 105 17.12 -11.92 15.50
N LEU A 106 16.72 -10.91 14.73
CA LEU A 106 16.18 -11.12 13.39
C LEU A 106 17.25 -11.68 12.45
N THR A 107 18.48 -11.19 12.53
CA THR A 107 19.60 -11.71 11.75
C THR A 107 19.86 -13.19 12.05
N ASP A 108 19.87 -13.57 13.33
CA ASP A 108 20.01 -14.98 13.74
C ASP A 108 18.85 -15.86 13.24
N LEU A 109 17.60 -15.38 13.36
CA LEU A 109 16.43 -16.12 12.87
C LEU A 109 16.47 -16.31 11.36
N LEU A 110 16.92 -15.29 10.61
CA LEU A 110 17.12 -15.37 9.18
C LEU A 110 18.24 -16.35 8.81
N HIS A 111 19.31 -16.42 9.60
CA HIS A 111 20.39 -17.39 9.41
C HIS A 111 19.90 -18.82 9.48
N ARG A 112 19.27 -19.14 10.62
CA ARG A 112 18.71 -20.46 10.85
C ARG A 112 17.63 -20.76 9.81
N GLY A 113 16.85 -19.75 9.44
CA GLY A 113 15.82 -19.84 8.41
C GLY A 113 16.36 -20.20 7.03
N GLU A 114 17.45 -19.57 6.57
CA GLU A 114 18.08 -19.91 5.28
C GLU A 114 18.69 -21.33 5.29
N ALA A 115 19.28 -21.73 6.41
CA ALA A 115 19.88 -23.06 6.56
C ALA A 115 18.82 -24.17 6.51
N ASP A 116 17.62 -23.94 7.04
CA ASP A 116 16.52 -24.91 7.08
C ASP A 116 15.68 -24.89 5.78
N PRO A 117 15.66 -25.97 4.97
CA PRO A 117 14.86 -26.04 3.73
C PRO A 117 13.36 -25.75 3.93
N ALA A 118 12.79 -26.08 5.10
CA ALA A 118 11.37 -25.87 5.38
C ALA A 118 11.03 -24.39 5.69
N VAL A 119 12.03 -23.59 6.06
CA VAL A 119 11.87 -22.17 6.47
C VAL A 119 12.53 -21.22 5.48
N ARG A 120 13.47 -21.70 4.65
CA ARG A 120 14.25 -20.90 3.70
C ARG A 120 13.42 -19.94 2.86
N HIS A 121 12.31 -20.41 2.31
CA HIS A 121 11.44 -19.54 1.51
C HIS A 121 10.89 -18.36 2.33
N LEU A 122 10.46 -18.60 3.57
CA LEU A 122 10.00 -17.54 4.46
C LEU A 122 11.14 -16.57 4.81
N ALA A 123 12.35 -17.06 5.08
CA ALA A 123 13.50 -16.22 5.38
C ALA A 123 13.81 -15.26 4.23
N ARG A 124 13.83 -15.75 2.99
CA ARG A 124 13.99 -14.91 1.80
C ARG A 124 12.90 -13.86 1.67
N VAL A 125 11.63 -14.26 1.81
CA VAL A 125 10.50 -13.32 1.73
C VAL A 125 10.62 -12.24 2.80
N VAL A 126 10.99 -12.61 4.04
CA VAL A 126 11.21 -11.64 5.11
C VAL A 126 12.34 -10.68 4.77
N GLN A 127 13.47 -11.17 4.27
CA GLN A 127 14.60 -10.31 3.85
C GLN A 127 14.19 -9.32 2.75
N GLN A 128 13.48 -9.78 1.72
CA GLN A 128 13.00 -8.94 0.63
C GLN A 128 12.05 -7.86 1.13
N VAL A 129 11.07 -8.23 1.96
CA VAL A 129 10.14 -7.26 2.56
C VAL A 129 10.89 -6.24 3.41
N TYR A 130 11.86 -6.68 4.20
CA TYR A 130 12.64 -5.79 5.06
C TYR A 130 13.51 -4.81 4.27
N PHE A 131 14.03 -5.20 3.11
CA PHE A 131 14.72 -4.27 2.21
C PHE A 131 13.81 -3.13 1.74
N ILE A 132 12.52 -3.42 1.53
CA ILE A 132 11.54 -2.45 1.03
C ILE A 132 11.01 -1.56 2.17
N VAL A 133 10.70 -2.13 3.33
CA VAL A 133 9.99 -1.40 4.40
C VAL A 133 10.92 -0.73 5.41
N LYS A 134 12.22 -1.03 5.40
CA LYS A 134 13.21 -0.47 6.32
C LYS A 134 14.01 0.66 5.72
N SER A 135 14.46 1.56 6.58
CA SER A 135 15.39 2.61 6.17
C SER A 135 16.74 2.02 5.76
N ALA A 136 17.49 2.76 4.93
CA ALA A 136 18.83 2.35 4.50
C ALA A 136 19.76 2.06 5.69
N ASP A 137 19.65 2.83 6.78
CA ASP A 137 20.44 2.63 7.99
C ASP A 137 20.08 1.33 8.71
N GLU A 138 18.79 1.01 8.82
CA GLU A 138 18.33 -0.25 9.40
C GLU A 138 18.76 -1.45 8.57
N VAL A 139 18.66 -1.37 7.24
CA VAL A 139 19.15 -2.41 6.33
C VAL A 139 20.67 -2.59 6.48
N LYS A 140 21.42 -1.50 6.55
CA LYS A 140 22.87 -1.54 6.80
C LYS A 140 23.20 -2.21 8.13
N ARG A 141 22.43 -1.96 9.19
CA ARG A 141 22.61 -2.65 10.49
C ARG A 141 22.38 -4.15 10.36
N LEU A 142 21.34 -4.59 9.66
CA LEU A 142 21.11 -6.02 9.38
C LEU A 142 22.26 -6.64 8.59
N MET A 143 22.79 -5.95 7.58
CA MET A 143 23.95 -6.44 6.81
C MET A 143 25.20 -6.57 7.68
N VAL A 144 25.51 -5.57 8.51
CA VAL A 144 26.65 -5.62 9.43
C VAL A 144 26.50 -6.76 10.45
N ALA A 145 25.30 -6.96 10.98
CA ALA A 145 25.02 -8.08 11.87
C ALA A 145 25.20 -9.43 11.15
N ALA A 146 24.74 -9.55 9.90
CA ALA A 146 24.94 -10.74 9.09
C ALA A 146 26.42 -11.02 8.81
N SER A 147 27.22 -10.02 8.43
CA SER A 147 28.66 -10.20 8.21
C SER A 147 29.40 -10.73 9.45
N ARG A 148 29.01 -10.30 10.65
CA ARG A 148 29.58 -10.80 11.92
C ARG A 148 29.30 -12.28 12.16
N LEU A 149 28.20 -12.80 11.60
CA LEU A 149 27.82 -14.21 11.70
C LEU A 149 28.43 -15.08 10.59
N GLY A 150 29.40 -14.55 9.82
CA GLY A 150 30.16 -15.32 8.83
C GLY A 150 29.46 -15.51 7.47
N TYR A 151 28.49 -14.66 7.15
CA TYR A 151 27.80 -14.71 5.86
C TYR A 151 28.59 -13.98 4.77
N HIS A 152 29.29 -14.74 3.93
CA HIS A 152 30.02 -14.19 2.78
C HIS A 152 29.27 -14.33 1.44
N GLU A 153 28.33 -15.27 1.30
CA GLU A 153 27.52 -15.47 0.07
C GLU A 153 26.30 -14.54 -0.06
N VAL A 154 25.93 -13.87 1.04
CA VAL A 154 24.82 -12.90 1.10
C VAL A 154 25.13 -11.66 0.27
N GLU A 155 26.38 -11.24 0.13
CA GLU A 155 26.70 -10.04 -0.66
C GLU A 155 26.33 -10.19 -2.14
N GLY A 156 26.54 -11.36 -2.77
CA GLY A 156 26.30 -11.55 -4.20
C GLY A 156 24.81 -11.58 -4.59
N GLY A 157 24.02 -12.42 -3.93
CA GLY A 157 22.58 -12.53 -4.22
C GLY A 157 21.78 -11.30 -3.77
N TYR A 158 22.18 -10.66 -2.67
CA TYR A 158 21.45 -9.54 -2.09
C TYR A 158 21.79 -8.23 -2.80
N MET A 159 23.05 -8.02 -3.24
CA MET A 159 23.40 -6.88 -4.08
C MET A 159 22.71 -6.97 -5.44
N THR A 160 22.62 -8.16 -6.04
CA THR A 160 21.93 -8.34 -7.33
C THR A 160 20.44 -8.01 -7.21
N TYR A 161 19.76 -8.55 -6.19
CA TYR A 161 18.33 -8.26 -5.97
C TYR A 161 18.06 -6.80 -5.56
N ALA A 162 18.94 -6.20 -4.76
CA ALA A 162 18.86 -4.78 -4.42
C ALA A 162 19.07 -3.88 -5.65
N GLN A 163 19.97 -4.25 -6.55
CA GLN A 163 20.19 -3.57 -7.83
C GLN A 163 18.98 -3.67 -8.75
N GLU A 164 18.35 -4.85 -8.84
CA GLU A 164 17.13 -5.05 -9.63
C GLU A 164 15.99 -4.17 -9.12
N LEU A 165 15.71 -4.17 -7.80
CA LEU A 165 14.67 -3.34 -7.21
C LEU A 165 14.94 -1.83 -7.34
N LEU A 166 16.20 -1.40 -7.18
CA LEU A 166 16.57 0.00 -7.40
C LEU A 166 16.44 0.40 -8.88
N ALA A 167 16.78 -0.50 -9.80
CA ALA A 167 16.63 -0.27 -11.23
C ALA A 167 15.15 -0.20 -11.63
N GLU A 168 14.30 -1.09 -11.09
CA GLU A 168 12.86 -1.06 -11.28
C GLU A 168 12.24 0.22 -10.72
N GLY A 169 12.54 0.58 -9.47
CA GLY A 169 12.03 1.81 -8.85
C GLY A 169 12.49 3.08 -9.55
N ARG A 170 13.74 3.12 -10.05
CA ARG A 170 14.24 4.23 -10.87
C ARG A 170 13.52 4.31 -12.22
N ASN A 171 13.27 3.16 -12.86
CA ASN A 171 12.55 3.11 -14.13
C ASN A 171 11.09 3.52 -13.97
N GLU A 172 10.40 3.07 -12.92
CA GLU A 172 9.03 3.49 -12.62
C GLU A 172 8.96 4.98 -12.30
N GLY A 173 9.87 5.50 -11.48
CA GLY A 173 9.94 6.93 -11.17
C GLY A 173 10.24 7.80 -12.39
N LEU A 174 11.14 7.36 -13.28
CA LEU A 174 11.44 8.07 -14.52
C LEU A 174 10.26 8.02 -15.50
N LYS A 175 9.56 6.87 -15.57
CA LYS A 175 8.37 6.72 -16.42
C LYS A 175 7.24 7.62 -15.94
N GLN A 176 6.95 7.62 -14.63
CA GLN A 176 5.94 8.51 -14.03
C GLN A 176 6.31 9.99 -14.22
N GLY A 177 7.58 10.36 -14.00
CA GLY A 177 8.05 11.74 -14.20
C GLY A 177 7.97 12.19 -15.67
N LEU A 178 8.25 11.29 -16.63
CA LEU A 178 8.13 11.57 -18.05
C LEU A 178 6.67 11.70 -18.48
N GLU A 179 5.79 10.81 -18.03
CA GLU A 179 4.35 10.87 -18.30
C GLU A 179 3.75 12.17 -17.76
N GLN A 180 4.02 12.52 -16.50
CA GLN A 180 3.59 13.79 -15.90
C GLN A 180 4.17 15.00 -16.62
N GLY A 181 5.45 14.96 -17.03
CA GLY A 181 6.09 16.04 -17.76
C GLY A 181 5.51 16.23 -19.18
N LEU A 182 5.16 15.15 -19.86
CA LEU A 182 4.51 15.19 -21.18
C LEU A 182 3.08 15.72 -21.09
N GLU A 183 2.32 15.27 -20.09
CA GLU A 183 0.95 15.72 -19.85
C GLU A 183 0.91 17.22 -19.51
N GLN A 184 1.75 17.67 -18.57
CA GLN A 184 1.88 19.10 -18.23
C GLN A 184 2.37 19.93 -19.43
N GLY A 185 3.32 19.42 -20.22
CA GLY A 185 3.83 20.09 -21.40
C GLY A 185 2.79 20.21 -22.53
N SER A 186 1.94 19.20 -22.71
CA SER A 186 0.83 19.23 -23.67
C SER A 186 -0.22 20.25 -23.27
N LEU A 187 -0.63 20.24 -22.00
CA LEU A 187 -1.61 21.15 -21.44
C LEU A 187 -1.16 22.61 -21.57
N GLN A 188 0.09 22.89 -21.20
CA GLN A 188 0.69 24.21 -21.33
C GLN A 188 0.74 24.67 -22.79
N ARG A 189 1.10 23.78 -23.72
CA ARG A 189 1.12 24.09 -25.16
C ARG A 189 -0.29 24.38 -25.70
N SER A 190 -1.31 23.58 -25.36
CA SER A 190 -2.68 23.81 -25.80
C SER A 190 -3.21 25.16 -25.28
N ARG A 191 -2.93 25.51 -24.02
CA ARG A 191 -3.26 26.85 -23.45
C ARG A 191 -2.63 27.99 -24.24
N GLU A 192 -1.31 27.91 -24.50
CA GLU A 192 -0.58 28.94 -25.23
C GLU A 192 -1.09 29.11 -26.68
N VAL A 193 -1.37 28.00 -27.36
CA VAL A 193 -1.91 28.02 -28.72
C VAL A 193 -3.32 28.61 -28.72
N LEU A 194 -4.19 28.21 -27.80
CA LEU A 194 -5.56 28.71 -27.70
C LEU A 194 -5.57 30.22 -27.43
N ILE A 195 -4.77 30.69 -26.47
CA ILE A 195 -4.59 32.12 -26.17
C ILE A 195 -4.16 32.88 -27.42
N ARG A 196 -3.14 32.39 -28.13
CA ARG A 196 -2.62 33.04 -29.34
C ARG A 196 -3.69 33.15 -30.42
N LEU A 197 -4.46 32.10 -30.65
CA LEU A 197 -5.48 32.07 -31.69
C LEU A 197 -6.71 32.92 -31.33
N VAL A 198 -7.24 32.80 -30.10
CA VAL A 198 -8.41 33.59 -29.67
C VAL A 198 -8.07 35.07 -29.64
N ASN A 199 -6.89 35.44 -29.12
CA ASN A 199 -6.46 36.84 -29.08
C ASN A 199 -6.34 37.43 -30.49
N ARG A 200 -5.82 36.66 -31.45
CA ARG A 200 -5.69 37.11 -32.84
C ARG A 200 -7.03 37.28 -33.55
N LYS A 201 -8.00 36.39 -33.30
CA LYS A 201 -9.30 36.38 -34.00
C LYS A 201 -10.31 37.35 -33.36
N PHE A 202 -10.31 37.50 -32.03
CA PHE A 202 -11.35 38.22 -31.30
C PHE A 202 -10.84 39.21 -30.23
N GLY A 203 -9.55 39.16 -29.89
CA GLY A 203 -8.98 39.88 -28.75
C GLY A 203 -9.33 39.22 -27.40
N LEU A 204 -8.33 39.08 -26.53
CA LEU A 204 -8.48 38.58 -25.17
C LEU A 204 -8.23 39.68 -24.14
N THR A 205 -9.01 39.65 -23.06
CA THR A 205 -8.71 40.39 -21.82
C THR A 205 -7.80 39.57 -20.92
N ASP A 206 -7.13 40.23 -19.95
CA ASP A 206 -6.26 39.54 -19.01
C ASP A 206 -7.01 38.48 -18.18
N ALA A 207 -8.24 38.77 -17.76
CA ALA A 207 -9.09 37.82 -17.04
C ALA A 207 -9.43 36.57 -17.87
N GLU A 208 -9.67 36.71 -19.17
CA GLU A 208 -9.93 35.56 -20.06
C GLU A 208 -8.64 34.75 -20.32
N ARG A 209 -7.49 35.43 -20.36
CA ARG A 209 -6.18 34.78 -20.48
C ARG A 209 -5.87 33.93 -19.25
N GLU A 210 -6.11 34.46 -18.07
CA GLU A 210 -5.97 33.74 -16.80
C GLU A 210 -6.92 32.54 -16.74
N ARG A 211 -8.16 32.69 -17.22
CA ARG A 211 -9.12 31.59 -17.29
C ARG A 211 -8.62 30.42 -18.16
N ILE A 212 -8.03 30.69 -19.32
CA ILE A 212 -7.46 29.64 -20.18
C ILE A 212 -6.25 29.00 -19.48
N MET A 213 -5.39 29.79 -18.85
CA MET A 213 -4.21 29.28 -18.13
C MET A 213 -4.57 28.42 -16.91
N ALA A 214 -5.74 28.65 -16.31
CA ALA A 214 -6.23 27.86 -15.17
C ALA A 214 -6.93 26.55 -15.59
N CYS A 215 -7.19 26.31 -16.88
CA CYS A 215 -7.91 25.12 -17.34
C CYS A 215 -7.02 23.87 -17.28
N GLU A 216 -7.35 22.92 -16.40
CA GLU A 216 -6.59 21.67 -16.19
C GLU A 216 -7.07 20.50 -17.07
N ASP A 217 -8.14 20.68 -17.82
CA ASP A 217 -8.70 19.65 -18.70
C ASP A 217 -8.18 19.80 -20.14
N GLN A 218 -7.33 18.86 -20.55
CA GLN A 218 -6.78 18.79 -21.92
C GLN A 218 -7.88 18.66 -22.98
N SER A 219 -8.94 17.89 -22.72
CA SER A 219 -10.02 17.66 -23.70
C SER A 219 -10.84 18.92 -23.93
N ALA A 220 -11.05 19.71 -22.86
CA ALA A 220 -11.71 21.00 -22.95
C ALA A 220 -10.90 22.01 -23.78
N LEU A 221 -9.57 22.03 -23.59
CA LEU A 221 -8.67 22.88 -24.38
C LEU A 221 -8.66 22.49 -25.87
N ASP A 222 -8.64 21.19 -26.17
CA ASP A 222 -8.65 20.70 -27.55
C ASP A 222 -10.00 20.98 -28.23
N ALA A 223 -11.13 20.78 -27.53
CA ALA A 223 -12.45 21.16 -28.03
C ALA A 223 -12.57 22.68 -28.30
N ALA A 224 -11.95 23.51 -27.45
CA ALA A 224 -11.88 24.96 -27.68
C ALA A 224 -11.00 25.31 -28.89
N LEU A 225 -9.90 24.58 -29.11
CA LEU A 225 -9.03 24.74 -30.28
C LEU A 225 -9.72 24.34 -31.58
N ASP A 226 -10.63 23.37 -31.56
CA ASP A 226 -11.44 23.02 -32.73
C ASP A 226 -12.53 24.07 -32.97
N GLU A 227 -13.25 24.46 -31.90
CA GLU A 227 -14.34 25.44 -31.95
C GLU A 227 -13.88 26.79 -32.53
N ILE A 228 -12.61 27.17 -32.34
CA ILE A 228 -12.11 28.46 -32.84
C ILE A 228 -12.16 28.61 -34.35
N LEU A 229 -12.13 27.50 -35.10
CA LEU A 229 -12.15 27.54 -36.56
C LEU A 229 -13.48 28.11 -37.05
N ASP A 230 -14.58 27.64 -36.49
CA ASP A 230 -15.94 27.94 -36.93
C ASP A 230 -16.66 28.98 -36.05
N ALA A 231 -16.14 29.27 -34.86
CA ALA A 231 -16.75 30.22 -33.94
C ALA A 231 -16.90 31.61 -34.56
N GLY A 232 -18.07 32.22 -34.32
CA GLY A 232 -18.38 33.62 -34.64
C GLY A 232 -18.08 34.59 -33.49
N SER A 233 -17.77 34.07 -32.29
CA SER A 233 -17.40 34.89 -31.13
C SER A 233 -16.48 34.14 -30.16
N LYS A 234 -15.68 34.87 -29.38
CA LYS A 234 -14.86 34.27 -28.31
C LYS A 234 -15.65 33.61 -27.19
N ALA A 235 -16.90 34.04 -26.95
CA ALA A 235 -17.76 33.43 -25.93
C ALA A 235 -18.08 31.96 -26.24
N GLN A 236 -18.25 31.62 -27.52
CA GLN A 236 -18.48 30.24 -27.98
C GLN A 236 -17.26 29.35 -27.70
N VAL A 237 -16.05 29.87 -27.96
CA VAL A 237 -14.79 29.15 -27.69
C VAL A 237 -14.56 28.97 -26.19
N LEU A 238 -14.74 30.03 -25.40
CA LEU A 238 -14.52 29.99 -23.95
C LEU A 238 -15.57 29.16 -23.20
N ALA A 239 -16.75 28.93 -23.79
CA ALA A 239 -17.77 28.04 -23.23
C ALA A 239 -17.30 26.58 -23.18
N ARG A 240 -16.37 26.18 -24.05
CA ARG A 240 -15.78 24.82 -24.06
C ARG A 240 -14.84 24.56 -22.89
N LEU A 241 -14.42 25.60 -22.16
CA LEU A 241 -13.53 25.52 -21.00
C LEU A 241 -14.29 25.43 -19.66
N SER A 242 -15.55 24.98 -19.69
CA SER A 242 -16.49 24.97 -18.54
C SER A 242 -16.82 23.56 -18.11
#